data_AF-A0A529QGF4-F1
#
_entry.id   AF-A0A529QGF4-F1
#
_cell.length_a   1.000
_cell.length_b   1.000
_cell.length_c   1.000
_cell.angle_alpha   90.00
_cell.angle_beta   90.00
_cell.angle_gamma   90.00
#
_symmetry.space_group_name_H-M   'P 1'
#
loop_
_entity.id
_entity.type
_entity.pdbx_description
1 polymer ?
#
loop_
_entity_poly.entity_id
_entity_poly.type
_entity_poly.pdbx_seq_one_letter_code
_entity_poly.pdbx_strand_id
1 'polypeptide(L)' 'MCCRRIFLVDDHPIMLSGVGAMINSQDDLTVVGLAGNAEDALEGIGKTLPDIAVVD' A
#
# COMPACT_ATOMS: atom_id res chain seq x y z
N MET A 1 -13.85 2.48 15.07
CA MET A 1 -13.61 2.95 13.69
C MET A 1 -12.96 1.82 12.93
N CYS A 2 -13.31 1.57 11.67
CA CYS A 2 -12.73 0.48 10.88
C CYS A 2 -11.52 1.01 10.11
N CYS A 3 -10.34 0.44 10.35
CA CYS A 3 -9.10 0.85 9.71
C CYS A 3 -9.02 0.23 8.31
N ARG A 4 -8.95 1.07 7.26
CA ARG A 4 -8.89 0.64 5.86
C ARG A 4 -7.46 0.27 5.47
N ARG A 5 -7.33 -0.86 4.79
CA ARG A 5 -6.07 -1.52 4.47
C ARG A 5 -5.64 -1.14 3.07
N ILE A 6 -4.50 -0.46 2.96
CA ILE A 6 -4.01 0.11 1.71
C ILE A 6 -2.78 -0.66 1.23
N PHE A 7 -2.71 -0.95 -0.07
CA PHE A 7 -1.54 -1.49 -0.73
C PHE A 7 -1.00 -0.47 -1.73
N LEU A 8 0.31 -0.21 -1.74
CA LEU A 8 0.93 0.76 -2.65
C LEU A 8 1.78 0.06 -3.71
N VAL A 9 1.69 0.52 -4.95
CA VAL A 9 2.49 0.05 -6.09
C VAL A 9 3.08 1.24 -6.82
N ASP A 10 4.40 1.36 -6.81
CA ASP A 10 5.17 2.43 -7.45
C ASP A 10 6.62 1.97 -7.59
N ASP A 11 7.25 2.13 -8.75
CA ASP A 11 8.63 1.73 -9.01
C ASP A 11 9.67 2.70 -8.41
N HIS A 12 9.23 3.79 -7.80
CA HIS A 12 10.06 4.77 -7.08
C HIS A 12 10.03 4.53 -5.55
N PRO A 13 11.14 4.04 -4.94
CA PRO A 13 11.19 3.75 -3.50
C PRO A 13 10.94 4.98 -2.61
N ILE A 14 11.25 6.18 -3.10
CA ILE A 14 11.02 7.42 -2.37
C ILE A 14 9.53 7.73 -2.21
N MET A 15 8.71 7.42 -3.22
CA MET A 15 7.26 7.62 -3.19
C MET A 15 6.62 6.62 -2.22
N LEU A 16 6.98 5.34 -2.30
CA LEU A 16 6.49 4.30 -1.38
C LEU A 16 6.73 4.67 0.09
N SER A 17 7.91 5.19 0.41
CA SER A 17 8.24 5.64 1.77
C SER A 17 7.44 6.88 2.18
N GLY A 18 7.40 7.90 1.33
CA GLY A 18 6.72 9.16 1.62
C GLY A 18 5.19 9.00 1.76
N VAL A 19 4.56 8.41 0.75
CA VAL A 19 3.12 8.13 0.73
C VAL A 19 2.75 7.15 1.84
N GLY A 20 3.55 6.10 2.03
CA GLY A 20 3.31 5.12 3.10
C GLY A 20 3.33 5.74 4.50
N ALA A 21 4.24 6.68 4.77
CA ALA A 21 4.29 7.41 6.03
C ALA A 21 3.07 8.33 6.22
N MET A 22 2.62 9.01 5.16
CA MET A 22 1.43 9.87 5.20
C MET A 22 0.13 9.08 5.41
N ILE A 23 0.02 7.88 4.84
CA ILE A 23 -1.15 7.01 5.04
C ILE A 23 -1.18 6.46 6.46
N ASN A 24 -0.04 5.95 6.95
CA ASN A 24 0.04 5.40 8.31
C ASN A 24 -0.10 6.46 9.42
N SER A 25 -0.05 7.76 9.09
CA SER A 25 -0.34 8.83 10.04
C SER A 25 -1.84 9.13 10.19
N GLN A 26 -2.71 8.55 9.34
CA GLN A 26 -4.16 8.66 9.49
C GLN A 26 -4.69 7.60 10.45
N ASP A 27 -5.56 7.97 11.37
CA ASP A 27 -6.09 7.07 12.40
C ASP A 27 -6.99 5.94 11.85
N ASP A 28 -7.50 6.10 10.63
CA ASP A 28 -8.43 5.18 9.98
C ASP A 28 -7.81 4.43 8.78
N LEU A 29 -6.51 4.59 8.51
CA LEU A 29 -5.82 3.91 7.42
C LEU A 29 -4.58 3.14 7.91
N THR A 30 -4.21 2.10 7.17
CA THR A 30 -2.96 1.38 7.40
C THR A 30 -2.41 0.81 6.11
N VAL A 31 -1.10 0.92 5.90
CA VAL A 31 -0.41 0.27 4.79
C VAL A 31 -0.15 -1.19 5.13
N VAL A 32 -0.67 -2.10 4.31
CA VAL A 32 -0.52 -3.56 4.49
C VAL A 32 0.48 -4.19 3.53
N GLY A 33 0.96 -3.44 2.54
CA GLY A 33 1.98 -3.90 1.61
C GLY A 33 2.42 -2.83 0.63
N LEU A 34 3.62 -3.04 0.07
CA LEU A 34 4.28 -2.19 -0.91
C LEU A 34 4.83 -3.10 -2.01
N ALA A 35 4.80 -2.65 -3.27
CA ALA A 35 5.45 -3.33 -4.39
C ALA A 35 6.06 -2.33 -5.37
N GLY A 36 7.18 -2.69 -5.99
CA GLY A 36 7.85 -1.88 -7.02
C GLY A 36 7.55 -2.31 -8.46
N ASN A 37 6.74 -3.35 -8.65
CA ASN A 37 6.38 -3.89 -9.95
C ASN A 37 5.06 -4.67 -9.86
N ALA A 38 4.50 -5.02 -11.02
CA ALA A 38 3.20 -5.68 -11.13
C ALA A 38 3.20 -7.13 -10.57
N GLU A 39 4.30 -7.87 -10.70
CA GLU A 39 4.37 -9.26 -10.23
C GLU A 39 4.28 -9.34 -8.70
N ASP A 40 5.14 -8.56 -8.02
CA ASP A 40 5.14 -8.44 -6.57
C ASP A 40 3.81 -7.84 -6.05
N ALA A 41 3.22 -6.92 -6.80
CA ALA A 41 1.92 -6.33 -6.45
C ALA A 41 0.81 -7.37 -6.46
N LEU A 42 0.70 -8.18 -7.51
CA LEU A 42 -0.34 -9.20 -7.62
C LEU A 42 -0.21 -10.27 -6.53
N GLU A 43 1.02 -10.73 -6.25
CA GLU A 43 1.28 -11.68 -5.17
C GLU A 43 0.97 -11.07 -3.80
N GLY A 44 1.45 -9.84 -3.55
CA GLY A 44 1.25 -9.11 -2.30
C GLY A 44 -0.22 -8.80 -2.03
N ILE A 45 -0.97 -8.35 -3.04
CA ILE A 45 -2.41 -8.11 -2.94
C ILE A 45 -3.16 -9.40 -2.61
N GLY A 46 -2.80 -10.52 -3.25
CA GLY A 46 -3.40 -11.83 -2.95
C GLY A 46 -3.18 -12.29 -1.51
N LYS A 47 -1.98 -12.04 -0.96
CA LYS A 47 -1.63 -12.40 0.43
C LYS A 47 -2.25 -11.47 1.46
N THR A 48 -2.32 -10.18 1.15
CA THR A 48 -2.72 -9.15 2.11
C THR A 48 -4.20 -8.82 2.02
N LEU A 49 -4.88 -9.05 0.90
CA LEU A 49 -6.31 -8.73 0.72
C LEU A 49 -6.64 -7.28 1.15
N PRO A 50 -5.99 -6.26 0.57
CA PRO A 50 -6.23 -4.87 0.92
C PRO A 50 -7.64 -4.42 0.51
N ASP A 51 -8.17 -3.39 1.17
CA ASP A 51 -9.44 -2.76 0.79
C ASP A 51 -9.25 -1.84 -0.42
N ILE A 52 -8.05 -1.27 -0.57
CA ILE A 52 -7.70 -0.31 -1.62
C ILE A 52 -6.27 -0.61 -2.08
N ALA A 53 -6.05 -0.64 -3.40
CA ALA A 53 -4.73 -0.57 -4.01
C ALA A 53 -4.55 0.80 -4.68
N VAL A 54 -3.40 1.43 -4.45
CA VAL A 54 -2.97 2.66 -5.12
C VAL A 54 -1.81 2.27 -6.04
N VAL A 55 -1.93 2.60 -7.32
CA VAL A 55 -1.02 2.16 -8.37
C VAL A 55 -0.65 3.37 -9.24
N ASP A 56 0.65 3.56 -9.45
CA ASP A 56 1.23 4.44 -10.49
C ASP A 56 1.66 3.62 -11.73
#